data_AF-A0A942V054-F1
#
_entry.id   AF-A0A942V054-F1
#
_cell.length_a   1.000
_cell.length_b   1.000
_cell.length_c   1.000
_cell.angle_alpha   90.00
_cell.angle_beta   90.00
_cell.angle_gamma   90.00
#
_symmetry.space_group_name_H-M   'P 1'
#
loop_
_entity.id
_entity.type
_entity.pdbx_description
1 polymer ?
#
loop_
_entity_poly.entity_id
_entity_poly.type
_entity_poly.pdbx_seq_one_letter_code
_entity_poly.pdbx_strand_id
1 'polypeptide(L)' 'MLTNEQQKLIKFVFEGKTNTEIAENLGYSPNTVKKKLKYIYKFYNVENRKELFLRAIDLEN' A
#
# COMPACT_ATOMS: atom_id res chain seq x y z
N MET A 1 -4.58 -13.29 4.33
CA MET A 1 -5.71 -12.34 4.29
C MET A 1 -5.16 -10.97 4.66
N LEU A 2 -5.60 -9.90 3.97
CA LEU A 2 -5.19 -8.54 4.34
C LEU A 2 -5.96 -8.05 5.57
N THR A 3 -5.29 -7.29 6.42
CA THR A 3 -5.95 -6.63 7.56
C THR A 3 -6.62 -5.33 7.11
N ASN A 4 -7.59 -4.83 7.89
CA ASN A 4 -8.22 -3.53 7.66
C ASN A 4 -7.19 -2.38 7.52
N GLU A 5 -6.08 -2.48 8.25
CA GLU A 5 -4.99 -1.52 8.19
C GLU A 5 -4.23 -1.58 6.85
N GLN A 6 -3.95 -2.80 6.36
CA GLN A 6 -3.30 -2.99 5.06
C GLN A 6 -4.20 -2.52 3.92
N GLN A 7 -5.52 -2.74 4.01
CA GLN A 7 -6.48 -2.19 3.05
C GLN A 7 -6.48 -0.66 3.02
N LYS A 8 -6.38 0.00 4.19
CA LYS A 8 -6.22 1.47 4.25
C LYS A 8 -4.92 1.95 3.60
N LEU A 9 -3.80 1.25 3.84
CA LEU A 9 -2.54 1.56 3.18
C LEU A 9 -2.67 1.48 1.65
N ILE A 10 -3.30 0.42 1.16
CA ILE A 10 -3.54 0.19 -0.26
C ILE A 10 -4.41 1.32 -0.84
N LYS A 11 -5.50 1.69 -0.17
CA LYS A 11 -6.36 2.81 -0.58
C LYS A 11 -5.57 4.11 -0.72
N PHE A 12 -4.74 4.45 0.27
CA PHE A 12 -3.92 5.66 0.17
C PHE A 12 -2.86 5.58 -0.93
N VAL A 13 -2.35 4.38 -1.24
CA VAL A 13 -1.48 4.18 -2.41
C VAL A 13 -2.23 4.50 -3.71
N PHE A 14 -3.48 4.06 -3.84
CA PHE A 14 -4.35 4.36 -4.98
C PHE A 14 -4.71 5.84 -5.11
N GLU A 15 -4.88 6.54 -3.98
CA GLU A 15 -5.09 7.99 -3.95
C GLU A 15 -3.84 8.80 -4.31
N GLY A 16 -2.69 8.16 -4.57
CA GLY A 16 -1.45 8.85 -4.94
C GLY A 16 -0.61 9.37 -3.76
N LYS A 17 -1.02 9.12 -2.51
CA LYS A 17 -0.30 9.60 -1.31
C LYS A 17 1.10 9.00 -1.20
N THR A 18 2.07 9.83 -0.82
CA THR A 18 3.44 9.41 -0.51
C THR A 18 3.51 8.62 0.81
N ASN A 19 4.62 7.94 1.05
CA ASN A 19 4.81 7.21 2.32
C ASN A 19 4.77 8.15 3.54
N THR A 20 5.18 9.40 3.37
CA THR A 20 5.14 10.42 4.44
C THR A 20 3.70 10.82 4.73
N GLU A 21 2.91 11.15 3.71
CA GLU A 21 1.49 11.49 3.91
C GLU A 21 0.70 10.31 4.50
N ILE A 22 0.97 9.07 4.04
CA ILE A 22 0.38 7.86 4.62
C ILE A 22 0.77 7.71 6.10
N ALA A 23 2.02 7.99 6.43
CA ALA A 23 2.53 7.91 7.79
C ALA A 23 1.82 8.91 8.70
N GLU A 24 1.65 10.15 8.25
CA GLU A 24 0.91 11.20 8.95
C GLU A 24 -0.57 10.82 9.12
N ASN A 25 -1.22 10.32 8.08
CA ASN A 25 -2.64 9.93 8.11
C ASN A 25 -2.91 8.73 9.04
N LEU A 26 -1.94 7.83 9.22
CA LEU A 26 -2.09 6.61 10.01
C LEU A 26 -1.38 6.65 11.37
N GLY A 27 -0.70 7.75 11.70
CA GLY A 27 0.08 7.86 12.95
C GLY A 27 1.30 6.94 12.99
N TYR A 28 1.93 6.68 11.84
CA TYR A 28 3.14 5.87 11.72
C TYR A 28 4.37 6.71 11.41
N SER A 29 5.55 6.07 11.47
CA SER A 29 6.73 6.60 10.82
C SER A 29 6.75 6.20 9.33
N PRO A 30 7.38 7.00 8.44
CA PRO A 30 7.53 6.64 7.03
C PRO A 30 8.22 5.28 6.82
N ASN A 31 9.14 4.91 7.71
CA ASN A 31 9.81 3.60 7.68
C ASN A 31 8.85 2.44 7.99
N THR A 32 7.92 2.62 8.92
CA THR A 32 6.88 1.64 9.22
C THR A 32 5.97 1.44 8.02
N VAL A 33 5.57 2.52 7.34
CA VAL A 33 4.80 2.45 6.10
C VAL A 33 5.56 1.67 5.02
N LYS A 34 6.84 1.97 4.82
CA LYS A 34 7.70 1.23 3.86
C LYS A 34 7.75 -0.26 4.15
N LYS A 35 7.91 -0.67 5.42
CA LYS A 35 7.89 -2.09 5.83
C LYS A 35 6.53 -2.75 5.55
N LYS A 36 5.43 -2.08 5.89
CA LYS A 36 4.07 -2.59 5.65
C LYS A 36 3.77 -2.72 4.15
N LEU A 37 4.15 -1.73 3.34
CA LEU A 37 4.03 -1.81 1.88
C LEU A 37 4.85 -2.96 1.30
N LYS A 38 6.07 -3.22 1.79
CA LYS A 38 6.87 -4.37 1.35
C LYS A 38 6.18 -5.71 1.60
N TYR A 39 5.45 -5.85 2.71
CA TYR A 39 4.63 -7.03 2.97
C TYR A 39 3.47 -7.12 1.96
N ILE A 40 2.78 -6.02 1.69
CA ILE A 40 1.68 -5.95 0.72
C ILE A 40 2.18 -6.32 -0.68
N TYR A 41 3.35 -5.80 -1.10
CA TYR A 41 3.97 -6.15 -2.37
C TYR A 41 4.23 -7.65 -2.50
N LYS A 42 4.79 -8.27 -1.45
CA LYS A 42 4.96 -9.73 -1.40
C LYS A 42 3.62 -10.48 -1.45
N PHE A 43 2.60 -9.99 -0.77
CA PHE A 43 1.28 -10.62 -0.76
C PHE A 43 0.63 -10.65 -2.16
N TYR A 44 0.81 -9.57 -2.94
CA TYR A 44 0.31 -9.46 -4.31
C TYR A 44 1.29 -9.97 -5.38
N ASN A 45 2.46 -10.46 -4.98
CA ASN A 45 3.54 -10.88 -5.87
C ASN A 45 3.94 -9.79 -6.88
N VAL A 46 4.12 -8.57 -6.37
CA VAL A 46 4.59 -7.39 -7.12
C VAL A 46 5.87 -6.84 -6.49
N GLU A 47 6.67 -6.13 -7.26
CA GLU A 47 7.97 -5.60 -6.80
C GLU A 47 7.90 -4.14 -6.36
N ASN A 48 6.95 -3.38 -6.90
CA ASN A 48 6.90 -1.95 -6.72
C ASN A 48 5.47 -1.39 -6.66
N ARG A 49 5.38 -0.10 -6.30
CA ARG A 49 4.12 0.62 -6.15
C ARG A 49 3.29 0.64 -7.44
N LYS A 50 3.94 0.79 -8.60
CA LYS A 50 3.26 0.87 -9.89
C LYS A 50 2.63 -0.47 -10.25
N GLU A 51 3.34 -1.57 -10.04
CA GLU A 51 2.79 -2.91 -10.23
C GLU A 51 1.64 -3.21 -9.27
N LEU A 52 1.74 -2.80 -8.00
CA LEU A 52 0.60 -2.91 -7.08
C LEU A 52 -0.63 -2.16 -7.63
N PHE A 53 -0.40 -0.99 -8.24
CA PHE A 53 -1.47 -0.18 -8.81
C PHE A 53 -2.15 -0.88 -9.99
N LEU A 54 -1.36 -1.38 -10.95
CA LEU A 54 -1.86 -2.12 -12.10
C LEU A 54 -2.63 -3.38 -11.67
N ARG A 55 -2.05 -4.16 -10.75
CA ARG A 55 -2.61 -5.45 -10.31
C ARG A 55 -3.97 -5.33 -9.65
N ALA A 56 -4.25 -4.21 -8.96
CA ALA A 56 -5.56 -4.00 -8.35
C ALA A 56 -6.60 -3.50 -9.35
N ILE A 57 -6.21 -2.71 -10.35
CA ILE A 57 -7.12 -2.33 -11.45
C ILE A 57 -7.58 -3.61 -12.18
N ASP A 58 -6.68 -4.57 -12.41
CA ASP A 58 -7.02 -5.89 -12.97
C ASP A 58 -7.95 -6.72 -12.08
N LEU A 59 -8.13 -6.39 -10.79
CA LEU A 59 -9.06 -7.08 -9.88
C LEU A 59 -10.44 -6.40 -9.80
N GLU A 60 -10.54 -5.15 -10.24
CA GLU A 60 -11.80 -4.39 -10.25
C GLU A 60 -12.53 -4.47 -11.61
N ASN A 61 -11.92 -5.12 -12.60
CA ASN A 61 -12.53 -5.47 -13.90
C ASN A 61 -12.89 -6.96 -13.94
#